data_AF-A0A6P8HGT2-F1
#
_entry.id   AF-A0A6P8HGT2-F1
#
_cell.length_a   1.000
_cell.length_b   1.000
_cell.length_c   1.000
_cell.angle_alpha   90.00
_cell.angle_beta   90.00
_cell.angle_gamma   90.00
#
_symmetry.space_group_name_H-M   'P 1'
#
loop_
_entity.id
_entity.type
_entity.pdbx_description
1 polymer ?
#
loop_
_entity_poly.entity_id
_entity_poly.type
_entity_poly.pdbx_seq_one_letter_code
_entity_poly.pdbx_strand_id
1 'polypeptide(L)'
;MENNGKEFQADSSIVHPVRQVAQKVLDFSSQYSCNTSSSYSASNLAGQAKSYPNYGDFQTSFVLRTYGPWWTCAPSAPPKIKVVSKAKSSFISTDFVDLFYEEPVYPKKIHILETYNPGAVVRILALKEDNNQVKPIINANGGWVELWSGKPQKCPPLSRSMSPPLKRIEKPTRVIRLEFNHQHLEYYTELDAVELFGNAVTTGNLKIYQSNDVSKSCATDVATNLIEKLSITDVVTSSNNGYFDLLPNEVVHLVFMYLGFHDLTRAAATCRLFLRHCYDPVWYKELDLQPYWTVMNDVALRGLCSRCTNTEKLNLSWCGPYGAITAKGINQFLENSCRQLVCLRLSACKFVDNNVLRGISQFCPKLKELDLSSCMNATDEGFVNLKALKKLKRLNLYRVNITDDSLIHILRSSNDLEHLNIGASIQIVRCNEIIYCLTANCRNMVSLDFWRNKSLTSEGISCLAQGCPLLEELEIGWCTSIVCSTECIQKFVKGHSRLKKLFMAAIRSMDSQIIDAVAEHCPHMEQLDILGTSLVDQAVIKKLTANCTKLKFLDVSFCSQLKTDFIQELRTAYPKISIKKSFVSADA
;
A
#
# COMPACT_ATOMS: atom_id res chain seq x y z
N MET A 1 32.15 -7.96 -57.13
CA MET A 1 32.71 -6.82 -56.37
C MET A 1 31.73 -6.50 -55.26
N GLU A 2 32.22 -6.80 -54.06
CA GLU A 2 31.78 -6.57 -52.68
C GLU A 2 30.40 -5.99 -52.36
N ASN A 3 29.67 -6.83 -51.62
CA ASN A 3 28.47 -6.57 -50.84
C ASN A 3 28.94 -6.05 -49.47
N ASN A 4 28.94 -4.73 -49.24
CA ASN A 4 29.33 -4.14 -47.95
C ASN A 4 28.18 -4.27 -46.94
N GLY A 5 28.21 -5.37 -46.19
CA GLY A 5 27.45 -5.51 -44.95
C GLY A 5 27.92 -4.46 -43.93
N LYS A 6 27.00 -3.62 -43.46
CA LYS A 6 27.21 -2.86 -42.23
C LYS A 6 27.05 -3.82 -41.06
N GLU A 7 28.17 -4.41 -40.63
CA GLU A 7 28.28 -5.04 -39.32
C GLU A 7 27.92 -4.03 -38.23
N PHE A 8 26.96 -4.39 -37.38
CA PHE A 8 26.80 -3.76 -36.08
C PHE A 8 28.07 -4.04 -35.28
N GLN A 9 28.94 -3.04 -35.12
CA GLN A 9 30.03 -3.12 -34.13
C GLN A 9 29.40 -3.23 -32.74
N ALA A 10 29.52 -4.43 -32.14
CA ALA A 10 29.18 -4.67 -30.76
C ALA A 10 30.09 -3.82 -29.87
N ASP A 11 29.49 -2.90 -29.12
CA ASP A 11 30.17 -2.07 -28.14
C ASP A 11 30.83 -2.99 -27.09
N SER A 12 32.17 -2.99 -27.04
CA SER A 12 32.97 -3.95 -26.28
C SER A 12 33.08 -3.59 -24.79
N SER A 13 31.95 -3.28 -24.14
CA SER A 13 31.92 -3.29 -22.68
C SER A 13 32.07 -4.74 -22.23
N ILE A 14 33.11 -5.06 -21.46
CA ILE A 14 33.24 -6.40 -20.87
C ILE A 14 32.08 -6.56 -19.91
N VAL A 15 31.20 -7.49 -20.25
CA VAL A 15 30.06 -7.85 -19.43
C VAL A 15 30.39 -9.18 -18.77
N HIS A 16 30.39 -9.20 -17.45
CA HIS A 16 30.63 -10.43 -16.69
C HIS A 16 29.36 -10.86 -15.93
N PRO A 17 29.11 -12.16 -15.78
CA PRO A 17 27.96 -12.65 -15.05
C PRO A 17 28.14 -12.38 -13.55
N VAL A 18 27.10 -11.86 -12.91
CA VAL A 18 27.07 -11.54 -11.49
C VAL A 18 25.82 -12.14 -10.86
N ARG A 19 26.00 -12.78 -9.69
CA ARG A 19 24.94 -13.11 -8.75
C ARG A 19 25.12 -12.21 -7.54
N GLN A 20 24.07 -11.50 -7.16
CA GLN A 20 24.06 -10.63 -6.00
C GLN A 20 22.73 -10.72 -5.26
N VAL A 21 22.76 -10.38 -3.98
CA VAL A 21 21.58 -10.25 -3.14
C VAL A 21 21.26 -8.77 -2.94
N ALA A 22 20.03 -8.47 -2.52
CA ALA A 22 19.69 -7.09 -2.17
C ALA A 22 20.61 -6.63 -1.02
N GLN A 23 21.26 -5.49 -1.19
CA GLN A 23 22.13 -4.90 -0.18
C GLN A 23 21.31 -4.17 0.90
N LYS A 24 20.19 -3.56 0.51
CA LYS A 24 19.25 -2.87 1.41
C LYS A 24 17.87 -2.73 0.78
N VAL A 25 16.88 -2.50 1.63
CA VAL A 25 15.54 -2.06 1.21
C VAL A 25 15.51 -0.54 1.16
N LEU A 26 15.07 0.03 0.04
CA LEU A 26 14.97 1.47 -0.17
C LEU A 26 13.62 2.04 0.27
N ASP A 27 12.55 1.33 -0.06
CA ASP A 27 11.18 1.77 0.20
C ASP A 27 10.20 0.59 0.21
N PHE A 28 9.04 0.78 0.83
CA PHE A 28 7.97 -0.21 0.92
C PHE A 28 6.66 0.42 1.41
N SER A 29 5.54 -0.09 0.92
CA SER A 29 4.20 0.37 1.30
C SER A 29 3.85 0.01 2.74
N SER A 30 4.17 -1.22 3.17
CA SER A 30 3.75 -1.81 4.44
C SER A 30 4.83 -2.72 5.02
N GLN A 31 4.78 -2.96 6.33
CA GLN A 31 5.55 -4.00 6.99
C GLN A 31 4.85 -4.45 8.28
N TYR A 32 5.01 -5.71 8.67
CA TYR A 32 4.51 -6.21 9.95
C TYR A 32 5.38 -5.74 11.14
N SER A 33 6.63 -5.33 10.89
CA SER A 33 7.49 -4.83 11.95
C SER A 33 7.56 -3.30 12.05
N CYS A 34 8.55 -2.79 12.80
CA CYS A 34 8.86 -1.38 12.96
C CYS A 34 10.37 -1.27 12.81
N ASN A 35 10.84 -0.05 12.51
CA ASN A 35 12.25 0.18 12.16
C ASN A 35 13.25 -0.17 13.28
N THR A 36 12.79 -0.45 14.50
CA THR A 36 13.64 -0.81 15.65
C THR A 36 13.62 -2.31 15.98
N SER A 37 12.91 -3.15 15.22
CA SER A 37 12.81 -4.59 15.45
C SER A 37 13.26 -5.36 14.21
N SER A 38 14.06 -6.41 14.41
CA SER A 38 14.51 -7.30 13.33
C SER A 38 13.46 -8.33 12.93
N SER A 39 12.48 -8.64 13.79
CA SER A 39 11.47 -9.66 13.50
C SER A 39 10.50 -9.15 12.43
N TYR A 40 10.32 -9.88 11.33
CA TYR A 40 9.36 -9.61 10.25
C TYR A 40 9.55 -8.26 9.53
N SER A 41 10.75 -7.68 9.61
CA SER A 41 11.06 -6.34 9.09
C SER A 41 11.31 -6.36 7.58
N ALA A 42 11.02 -5.25 6.89
CA ALA A 42 11.41 -5.07 5.50
C ALA A 42 12.92 -5.25 5.28
N SER A 43 13.74 -4.80 6.24
CA SER A 43 15.20 -4.94 6.17
C SER A 43 15.69 -6.39 6.08
N ASN A 44 14.85 -7.37 6.40
CA ASN A 44 15.22 -8.78 6.32
C ASN A 44 15.43 -9.29 4.90
N LEU A 45 14.87 -8.63 3.88
CA LEU A 45 15.17 -8.95 2.48
C LEU A 45 16.60 -8.59 2.07
N ALA A 46 17.31 -7.81 2.88
CA ALA A 46 18.70 -7.46 2.63
C ALA A 46 19.64 -8.57 3.12
N GLY A 47 20.52 -9.02 2.24
CA GLY A 47 21.49 -10.08 2.50
C GLY A 47 21.06 -11.45 1.98
N GLN A 48 21.74 -12.49 2.47
CA GLN A 48 21.48 -13.87 2.07
C GLN A 48 20.23 -14.42 2.76
N ALA A 49 19.59 -15.39 2.10
CA ALA A 49 18.53 -16.20 2.69
C ALA A 49 18.99 -16.86 3.99
N LYS A 50 18.13 -16.82 5.01
CA LYS A 50 18.40 -17.40 6.34
C LYS A 50 17.57 -18.65 6.61
N SER A 51 16.42 -18.78 5.96
CA SER A 51 15.39 -19.76 6.30
C SER A 51 15.05 -20.69 5.11
N TYR A 52 15.08 -20.18 3.88
CA TYR A 52 14.89 -20.97 2.67
C TYR A 52 15.97 -22.07 2.56
N PRO A 53 15.65 -23.32 2.16
CA PRO A 53 14.40 -23.79 1.56
C PRO A 53 13.33 -24.28 2.54
N ASN A 54 13.46 -24.02 3.84
CA ASN A 54 12.44 -24.48 4.80
C ASN A 54 11.13 -23.70 4.60
N TYR A 55 10.00 -24.40 4.71
CA TYR A 55 8.68 -23.79 4.75
C TYR A 55 8.29 -23.50 6.20
N GLY A 56 7.80 -22.29 6.47
CA GLY A 56 7.39 -21.92 7.81
C GLY A 56 7.35 -20.42 8.02
N ASP A 57 6.88 -20.04 9.20
CA ASP A 57 6.77 -18.67 9.66
C ASP A 57 8.06 -18.30 10.41
N PHE A 58 8.88 -17.44 9.80
CA PHE A 58 10.19 -17.09 10.33
C PHE A 58 10.29 -15.60 10.62
N GLN A 59 10.65 -15.27 11.86
CA GLN A 59 10.92 -13.88 12.27
C GLN A 59 12.02 -13.23 11.45
N THR A 60 12.91 -14.00 10.83
CA THR A 60 13.98 -13.51 9.97
C THR A 60 13.54 -13.21 8.53
N SER A 61 12.29 -13.47 8.16
CA SER A 61 11.71 -13.12 6.85
C SER A 61 11.14 -11.70 6.83
N PHE A 62 10.79 -11.19 5.65
CA PHE A 62 9.96 -10.01 5.47
C PHE A 62 8.48 -10.36 5.37
N VAL A 63 7.64 -9.60 6.08
CA VAL A 63 6.18 -9.79 6.12
C VAL A 63 5.46 -8.46 5.92
N LEU A 64 4.45 -8.49 5.06
CA LEU A 64 3.52 -7.38 4.87
C LEU A 64 2.37 -7.50 5.88
N ARG A 65 1.94 -6.38 6.47
CA ARG A 65 0.75 -6.36 7.36
C ARG A 65 -0.53 -6.72 6.60
N THR A 66 -0.54 -6.42 5.31
CA THR A 66 -1.62 -6.69 4.37
C THR A 66 -1.53 -8.15 3.89
N TYR A 67 -2.20 -9.10 4.55
CA TYR A 67 -2.60 -10.44 4.04
C TYR A 67 -4.11 -10.87 3.87
N GLY A 68 -4.46 -11.46 2.71
CA GLY A 68 -5.81 -11.96 2.42
C GLY A 68 -6.91 -10.90 2.21
N PRO A 69 -8.21 -11.23 2.40
CA PRO A 69 -9.31 -10.29 2.15
C PRO A 69 -9.66 -9.40 3.36
N TRP A 70 -9.00 -9.59 4.51
CA TRP A 70 -9.51 -9.19 5.82
C TRP A 70 -9.67 -7.67 6.02
N TRP A 71 -8.75 -6.84 5.52
CA TRP A 71 -8.92 -5.37 5.53
C TRP A 71 -10.02 -4.87 4.61
N THR A 72 -10.32 -5.58 3.51
CA THR A 72 -11.42 -5.17 2.61
C THR A 72 -12.80 -5.47 3.21
N CYS A 73 -12.83 -6.37 4.20
CA CYS A 73 -14.02 -6.76 4.94
C CYS A 73 -14.13 -6.06 6.31
N ALA A 74 -13.14 -5.25 6.71
CA ALA A 74 -13.14 -4.56 7.98
C ALA A 74 -14.06 -3.33 7.95
N PRO A 75 -14.65 -2.90 9.08
CA PRO A 75 -15.40 -1.64 9.17
C PRO A 75 -14.60 -0.42 8.67
N SER A 76 -13.28 -0.42 8.88
CA SER A 76 -12.35 0.61 8.40
C SER A 76 -12.04 0.57 6.90
N ALA A 77 -12.51 -0.45 6.15
CA ALA A 77 -12.22 -0.60 4.74
C ALA A 77 -12.56 0.68 3.96
N PRO A 78 -11.58 1.31 3.29
CA PRO A 78 -11.83 2.56 2.59
C PRO A 78 -12.77 2.32 1.40
N PRO A 79 -13.77 3.19 1.14
CA PRO A 79 -14.65 3.06 -0.01
C PRO A 79 -13.86 3.00 -1.32
N LYS A 80 -14.21 2.10 -2.24
CA LYS A 80 -13.54 2.05 -3.55
C LYS A 80 -13.76 3.37 -4.30
N ILE A 81 -12.70 3.87 -4.94
CA ILE A 81 -12.82 4.94 -5.94
C ILE A 81 -13.40 4.29 -7.19
N LYS A 82 -14.54 4.78 -7.65
CA LYS A 82 -15.24 4.27 -8.82
C LYS A 82 -14.51 4.77 -10.07
N VAL A 83 -13.60 3.96 -10.58
CA VAL A 83 -12.99 4.22 -11.88
C VAL A 83 -14.08 4.17 -12.94
N VAL A 84 -14.23 5.25 -13.73
CA VAL A 84 -15.26 5.35 -14.77
C VAL A 84 -15.04 4.32 -15.90
N SER A 85 -13.79 3.89 -16.07
CA SER A 85 -13.42 2.86 -17.04
C SER A 85 -13.85 1.45 -16.61
N LYS A 86 -14.47 0.73 -17.55
CA LYS A 86 -14.76 -0.71 -17.57
C LYS A 86 -13.58 -1.54 -18.08
N ALA A 87 -12.44 -0.92 -18.42
CA ALA A 87 -11.24 -1.65 -18.82
C ALA A 87 -10.80 -2.61 -17.71
N LYS A 88 -10.59 -3.88 -18.06
CA LYS A 88 -10.18 -4.90 -17.09
C LYS A 88 -8.67 -4.90 -16.96
N SER A 89 -8.16 -4.55 -15.78
CA SER A 89 -6.79 -4.93 -15.39
C SER A 89 -6.76 -6.42 -15.04
N SER A 90 -5.66 -7.10 -15.34
CA SER A 90 -5.45 -8.50 -14.96
C SER A 90 -5.21 -8.68 -13.45
N PHE A 91 -4.73 -7.64 -12.77
CA PHE A 91 -4.54 -7.56 -11.32
C PHE A 91 -4.47 -6.10 -10.84
N ILE A 92 -4.53 -5.88 -9.53
CA ILE A 92 -4.28 -4.58 -8.88
C ILE A 92 -3.22 -4.80 -7.83
N SER A 93 -2.11 -4.08 -7.91
CA SER A 93 -1.07 -4.12 -6.88
C SER A 93 -1.57 -3.45 -5.60
N THR A 94 -1.40 -4.13 -4.47
CA THR A 94 -1.85 -3.65 -3.15
C THR A 94 -0.70 -3.26 -2.24
N ASP A 95 0.50 -3.78 -2.49
CA ASP A 95 1.73 -3.45 -1.76
C ASP A 95 2.96 -3.50 -2.67
N PHE A 96 4.07 -2.92 -2.21
CA PHE A 96 5.37 -2.98 -2.90
C PHE A 96 6.56 -2.99 -1.93
N VAL A 97 7.72 -3.41 -2.46
CA VAL A 97 9.04 -3.21 -1.84
C VAL A 97 10.10 -2.90 -2.91
N ASP A 98 10.98 -1.95 -2.61
CA ASP A 98 12.11 -1.54 -3.45
C ASP A 98 13.43 -2.05 -2.86
N LEU A 99 14.20 -2.75 -3.67
CA LEU A 99 15.44 -3.41 -3.28
C LEU A 99 16.62 -2.82 -4.04
N PHE A 100 17.67 -2.43 -3.32
CA PHE A 100 18.91 -1.93 -3.90
C PHE A 100 19.97 -3.03 -4.00
N TYR A 101 20.74 -2.99 -5.08
CA TYR A 101 21.78 -3.93 -5.45
C TYR A 101 23.12 -3.20 -5.68
N GLU A 102 24.22 -3.84 -5.28
CA GLU A 102 25.56 -3.25 -5.24
C GLU A 102 26.23 -3.11 -6.60
N GLU A 103 25.83 -3.90 -7.61
CA GLU A 103 26.36 -3.77 -8.96
C GLU A 103 25.26 -3.50 -9.97
N PRO A 104 25.49 -2.61 -10.95
CA PRO A 104 24.51 -2.32 -11.98
C PRO A 104 24.54 -3.46 -13.00
N VAL A 105 23.40 -4.14 -13.17
CA VAL A 105 23.31 -5.31 -14.04
C VAL A 105 22.21 -5.19 -15.06
N TYR A 106 22.39 -5.86 -16.21
CA TYR A 106 21.28 -6.26 -17.07
C TYR A 106 20.67 -7.55 -16.50
N PRO A 107 19.45 -7.52 -15.93
CA PRO A 107 18.85 -8.69 -15.30
C PRO A 107 18.66 -9.84 -16.30
N LYS A 108 19.09 -11.03 -15.90
CA LYS A 108 18.89 -12.28 -16.64
C LYS A 108 17.95 -13.22 -15.91
N LYS A 109 18.07 -13.29 -14.59
CA LYS A 109 17.26 -14.14 -13.74
C LYS A 109 17.10 -13.48 -12.38
N ILE A 110 15.96 -13.69 -11.75
CA ILE A 110 15.70 -13.28 -10.38
C ILE A 110 15.15 -14.48 -9.62
N HIS A 111 15.59 -14.71 -8.38
CA HIS A 111 15.00 -15.71 -7.49
C HIS A 111 14.39 -14.96 -6.32
N ILE A 112 13.07 -15.07 -6.18
CA ILE A 112 12.34 -14.56 -5.02
C ILE A 112 12.07 -15.77 -4.15
N LEU A 113 12.70 -15.82 -2.98
CA LEU A 113 12.67 -16.96 -2.08
C LEU A 113 11.52 -16.77 -1.09
N GLU A 114 10.37 -17.40 -1.38
CA GLU A 114 9.17 -17.34 -0.56
C GLU A 114 9.15 -18.52 0.42
N THR A 115 9.03 -18.25 1.72
CA THR A 115 9.11 -19.24 2.81
C THR A 115 7.75 -19.59 3.42
N TYR A 116 6.75 -18.72 3.28
CA TYR A 116 5.41 -18.91 3.86
C TYR A 116 4.33 -18.28 3.00
N ASN A 117 3.21 -19.01 2.79
CA ASN A 117 2.08 -18.62 1.92
C ASN A 117 2.52 -17.89 0.63
N PRO A 118 3.22 -18.57 -0.29
CA PRO A 118 3.72 -17.95 -1.51
C PRO A 118 2.59 -17.64 -2.52
N GLY A 119 2.89 -16.83 -3.54
CA GLY A 119 1.95 -16.55 -4.64
C GLY A 119 1.51 -15.09 -4.77
N ALA A 120 2.03 -14.21 -3.91
CA ALA A 120 1.59 -12.84 -3.80
C ALA A 120 2.27 -11.89 -4.81
N VAL A 121 3.49 -12.20 -5.27
CA VAL A 121 4.23 -11.35 -6.20
C VAL A 121 3.57 -11.39 -7.57
N VAL A 122 3.16 -10.21 -8.06
CA VAL A 122 2.46 -10.04 -9.35
C VAL A 122 3.21 -9.19 -10.35
N ARG A 123 4.21 -8.43 -9.91
CA ARG A 123 4.99 -7.55 -10.79
C ARG A 123 6.42 -7.39 -10.32
N ILE A 124 7.34 -7.34 -11.28
CA ILE A 124 8.75 -7.06 -11.07
C ILE A 124 9.12 -5.92 -12.01
N LEU A 125 9.63 -4.81 -11.46
CA LEU A 125 10.12 -3.68 -12.23
C LEU A 125 11.58 -3.41 -11.93
N ALA A 126 12.29 -2.88 -12.91
CA ALA A 126 13.63 -2.34 -12.76
C ALA A 126 13.60 -0.84 -12.96
N LEU A 127 14.35 -0.11 -12.14
CA LEU A 127 14.62 1.29 -12.42
C LEU A 127 15.88 1.42 -13.29
N LYS A 128 15.74 2.02 -14.47
CA LYS A 128 16.86 2.29 -15.37
C LYS A 128 17.87 3.23 -14.71
N GLU A 129 19.14 2.86 -14.73
CA GLU A 129 20.23 3.74 -14.30
C GLU A 129 20.77 4.55 -15.48
N ASP A 130 20.98 5.86 -15.28
CA ASP A 130 21.65 6.71 -16.26
C ASP A 130 23.15 6.74 -15.95
N ASN A 131 23.94 6.09 -16.80
CA ASN A 131 25.40 5.94 -16.64
C ASN A 131 26.21 7.26 -16.69
N ASN A 132 25.57 8.42 -16.88
CA ASN A 132 26.22 9.72 -17.04
C ASN A 132 26.42 10.50 -15.72
N GLN A 133 26.13 9.92 -14.55
CA GLN A 133 26.22 10.64 -13.28
C GLN A 133 27.13 9.95 -12.25
N VAL A 134 27.92 10.75 -11.54
CA VAL A 134 29.00 10.36 -10.60
C VAL A 134 28.45 9.78 -9.27
N LYS A 135 27.14 9.83 -9.04
CA LYS A 135 26.45 9.17 -7.93
C LYS A 135 25.20 8.49 -8.49
N PRO A 136 24.76 7.34 -7.92
CA PRO A 136 23.47 6.74 -8.25
C PRO A 136 22.37 7.67 -7.73
N ILE A 137 22.07 8.73 -8.47
CA ILE A 137 20.89 9.55 -8.25
C ILE A 137 19.77 8.74 -8.88
N ILE A 138 18.85 8.33 -8.03
CA ILE A 138 17.62 7.70 -8.45
C ILE A 138 16.82 8.80 -9.16
N ASN A 139 17.00 8.93 -10.47
CA ASN A 139 16.47 10.05 -11.24
C ASN A 139 14.93 9.97 -11.28
N ALA A 140 14.29 11.09 -10.96
CA ALA A 140 12.86 11.34 -11.12
C ALA A 140 12.30 11.01 -12.52
N ASN A 141 13.16 11.04 -13.54
CA ASN A 141 12.83 10.77 -14.94
C ASN A 141 13.31 9.38 -15.40
N GLY A 142 13.94 8.60 -14.52
CA GLY A 142 14.36 7.23 -14.77
C GLY A 142 13.13 6.37 -15.01
N GLY A 143 12.89 6.00 -16.26
CA GLY A 143 11.71 5.22 -16.63
C GLY A 143 11.78 3.83 -16.00
N TRP A 144 10.95 3.60 -14.98
CA TRP A 144 10.67 2.25 -14.49
C TRP A 144 10.25 1.38 -15.66
N VAL A 145 10.88 0.21 -15.78
CA VAL A 145 10.54 -0.77 -16.79
C VAL A 145 10.07 -2.04 -16.13
N GLU A 146 8.90 -2.50 -16.56
CA GLU A 146 8.37 -3.79 -16.16
C GLU A 146 9.22 -4.92 -16.76
N LEU A 147 9.86 -5.72 -15.89
CA LEU A 147 10.56 -6.94 -16.27
C LEU A 147 9.59 -8.11 -16.43
N TRP A 148 8.59 -8.18 -15.55
CA TRP A 148 7.60 -9.25 -15.55
C TRP A 148 6.31 -8.81 -14.86
N SER A 149 5.19 -9.35 -15.31
CA SER A 149 3.90 -9.23 -14.64
C SER A 149 3.09 -10.53 -14.81
N GLY A 150 2.26 -10.85 -13.81
CA GLY A 150 1.45 -12.06 -13.80
C GLY A 150 0.23 -11.92 -12.88
N LYS A 151 -0.76 -12.80 -13.05
CA LYS A 151 -1.92 -12.85 -12.14
C LYS A 151 -1.50 -13.40 -10.76
N PRO A 152 -2.18 -12.99 -9.68
CA PRO A 152 -2.01 -13.60 -8.36
C PRO A 152 -2.23 -15.11 -8.44
N GLN A 153 -1.44 -15.88 -7.69
CA GLN A 153 -1.46 -17.35 -7.74
C GLN A 153 -1.95 -17.92 -6.42
N LYS A 154 -2.75 -19.00 -6.47
CA LYS A 154 -3.00 -19.85 -5.30
C LYS A 154 -1.97 -20.96 -5.30
N CYS A 155 -1.03 -20.93 -4.35
CA CYS A 155 0.07 -21.88 -4.26
C CYS A 155 -0.16 -22.90 -3.14
N PRO A 156 0.43 -24.11 -3.24
CA PRO A 156 0.48 -25.02 -2.10
C PRO A 156 1.29 -24.40 -0.94
N PRO A 157 1.06 -24.85 0.31
CA PRO A 157 1.79 -24.40 1.50
C PRO A 157 3.19 -25.04 1.55
N LEU A 158 4.03 -24.70 0.56
CA LEU A 158 5.42 -25.12 0.43
C LEU A 158 6.28 -23.89 0.14
N SER A 159 7.54 -23.91 0.57
CA SER A 159 8.50 -22.88 0.18
C SER A 159 8.74 -22.97 -1.32
N ARG A 160 9.07 -21.84 -1.97
CA ARG A 160 9.42 -21.84 -3.39
C ARG A 160 10.40 -20.74 -3.76
N SER A 161 11.23 -21.02 -4.75
CA SER A 161 12.00 -20.01 -5.48
C SER A 161 11.22 -19.60 -6.73
N MET A 162 10.58 -18.44 -6.69
CA MET A 162 9.90 -17.86 -7.85
C MET A 162 10.93 -17.21 -8.77
N SER A 163 10.99 -17.67 -10.02
CA SER A 163 11.92 -17.18 -11.03
C SER A 163 11.26 -17.06 -12.41
N PRO A 164 10.41 -16.04 -12.62
CA PRO A 164 9.72 -15.87 -13.89
C PRO A 164 10.68 -15.41 -15.00
N PRO A 165 10.33 -15.61 -16.28
CA PRO A 165 11.10 -15.07 -17.40
C PRO A 165 11.06 -13.54 -17.39
N LEU A 166 12.22 -12.91 -17.49
CA LEU A 166 12.37 -11.45 -17.47
C LEU A 166 12.46 -10.88 -18.88
N LYS A 167 11.74 -9.78 -19.13
CA LYS A 167 11.93 -8.93 -20.31
C LYS A 167 13.32 -8.31 -20.28
N ARG A 168 13.97 -8.25 -21.46
CA ARG A 168 15.27 -7.58 -21.61
C ARG A 168 15.09 -6.07 -21.47
N ILE A 169 16.09 -5.41 -20.87
CA ILE A 169 16.14 -3.96 -20.73
C ILE A 169 17.39 -3.40 -21.41
N GLU A 170 17.29 -2.15 -21.85
CA GLU A 170 18.33 -1.44 -22.62
C GLU A 170 19.38 -0.75 -21.76
N LYS A 171 19.07 -0.51 -20.49
CA LYS A 171 19.98 0.10 -19.50
C LYS A 171 20.11 -0.80 -18.28
N PRO A 172 21.27 -0.85 -17.61
CA PRO A 172 21.43 -1.64 -16.40
C PRO A 172 20.59 -1.07 -15.25
N THR A 173 20.44 -1.86 -14.18
CA THR A 173 19.70 -1.47 -12.99
C THR A 173 20.40 -1.90 -11.71
N ARG A 174 20.18 -1.11 -10.66
CA ARG A 174 20.50 -1.41 -9.26
C ARG A 174 19.26 -1.53 -8.38
N VAL A 175 18.08 -1.26 -8.93
CA VAL A 175 16.85 -1.16 -8.14
C VAL A 175 15.79 -2.02 -8.76
N ILE A 176 15.33 -3.00 -7.98
CA ILE A 176 14.20 -3.85 -8.34
C ILE A 176 13.04 -3.52 -7.41
N ARG A 177 11.86 -3.28 -8.00
CA ARG A 177 10.59 -3.25 -7.26
C ARG A 177 9.88 -4.58 -7.42
N LEU A 178 9.42 -5.14 -6.31
CA LEU A 178 8.40 -6.18 -6.29
C LEU A 178 7.06 -5.57 -5.90
N GLU A 179 6.01 -5.87 -6.66
CA GLU A 179 4.64 -5.52 -6.27
C GLU A 179 3.83 -6.78 -5.95
N PHE A 180 2.94 -6.64 -4.98
CA PHE A 180 2.19 -7.75 -4.40
C PHE A 180 0.68 -7.57 -4.58
N ASN A 181 -0.04 -8.68 -4.66
CA ASN A 181 -1.48 -8.76 -4.54
C ASN A 181 -1.85 -9.97 -3.68
N HIS A 182 -2.58 -9.70 -2.60
CA HIS A 182 -2.86 -10.68 -1.56
C HIS A 182 -4.20 -11.40 -1.71
N GLN A 183 -4.92 -11.26 -2.83
CA GLN A 183 -6.32 -11.70 -2.96
C GLN A 183 -6.55 -13.22 -2.76
N HIS A 184 -5.54 -14.04 -3.07
CA HIS A 184 -5.60 -15.50 -2.93
C HIS A 184 -4.86 -16.01 -1.71
N LEU A 185 -4.20 -15.11 -0.98
CA LEU A 185 -3.58 -15.46 0.28
C LEU A 185 -4.68 -15.63 1.32
N GLU A 186 -4.61 -16.71 2.06
CA GLU A 186 -5.50 -16.88 3.21
C GLU A 186 -4.87 -16.24 4.47
N TYR A 187 -3.55 -16.03 4.48
CA TYR A 187 -2.74 -15.47 5.56
C TYR A 187 -1.47 -14.77 5.02
N TYR A 188 -0.58 -14.20 5.85
CA TYR A 188 0.54 -13.41 5.30
C TYR A 188 1.56 -14.21 4.54
N THR A 189 2.10 -13.55 3.51
CA THR A 189 3.21 -14.06 2.70
C THR A 189 4.53 -13.66 3.34
N GLU A 190 5.51 -14.57 3.29
CA GLU A 190 6.87 -14.34 3.74
C GLU A 190 7.87 -14.52 2.61
N LEU A 191 8.78 -13.55 2.51
CA LEU A 191 9.94 -13.60 1.61
C LEU A 191 11.21 -13.54 2.46
N ASP A 192 12.15 -14.44 2.20
CA ASP A 192 13.41 -14.54 2.93
C ASP A 192 14.51 -13.70 2.26
N ALA A 193 14.69 -13.85 0.94
CA ALA A 193 15.63 -13.03 0.18
C ALA A 193 15.24 -12.93 -1.30
N VAL A 194 15.87 -11.97 -1.99
CA VAL A 194 15.72 -11.78 -3.44
C VAL A 194 17.08 -11.71 -4.11
N GLU A 195 17.40 -12.76 -4.87
CA GLU A 195 18.67 -12.89 -5.57
C GLU A 195 18.54 -12.41 -7.00
N LEU A 196 19.44 -11.51 -7.42
CA LEU A 196 19.49 -10.97 -8.77
C LEU A 196 20.70 -11.54 -9.49
N PHE A 197 20.44 -12.14 -10.64
CA PHE A 197 21.44 -12.64 -11.57
C PHE A 197 21.39 -11.79 -12.82
N GLY A 198 22.55 -11.34 -13.26
CA GLY A 198 22.63 -10.51 -14.43
C GLY A 198 24.04 -10.38 -14.94
N ASN A 199 24.17 -9.42 -15.83
CA ASN A 199 25.36 -9.14 -16.59
C ASN A 199 25.82 -7.75 -16.17
N ALA A 200 26.91 -7.64 -15.40
CA ALA A 200 27.43 -6.38 -14.89
C ALA A 200 28.28 -5.68 -15.94
N VAL A 201 28.27 -4.35 -15.94
CA VAL A 201 29.06 -3.51 -16.85
C VAL A 201 30.36 -3.13 -16.15
N THR A 202 31.53 -3.49 -16.70
CA THR A 202 32.82 -3.05 -16.15
C THR A 202 32.95 -1.52 -16.28
N THR A 203 33.16 -0.83 -15.16
CA THR A 203 33.28 0.64 -15.01
C THR A 203 34.57 1.24 -15.59
N GLY A 204 35.21 0.59 -16.57
CA GLY A 204 36.40 1.06 -17.25
C GLY A 204 36.11 1.39 -18.71
N ASN A 205 36.15 2.68 -19.06
CA ASN A 205 36.02 3.27 -20.41
C ASN A 205 34.59 3.41 -20.97
N LEU A 206 33.76 4.24 -20.34
CA LEU A 206 32.64 4.87 -21.05
C LEU A 206 33.16 6.11 -21.79
N LYS A 207 33.42 5.98 -23.10
CA LYS A 207 33.49 7.16 -23.99
C LYS A 207 32.08 7.75 -24.06
N ILE A 208 31.97 9.04 -23.75
CA ILE A 208 30.77 9.83 -23.89
C ILE A 208 30.41 9.87 -25.38
N TYR A 209 29.49 9.00 -25.81
CA TYR A 209 28.84 9.15 -27.10
C TYR A 209 27.61 10.03 -26.92
N GLN A 210 27.72 11.28 -27.38
CA GLN A 210 26.56 12.07 -27.78
C GLN A 210 26.06 11.48 -29.11
N SER A 211 25.08 10.58 -29.06
CA SER A 211 24.34 10.18 -30.25
C SER A 211 22.96 10.85 -30.26
N ASN A 212 22.79 11.72 -31.26
CA ASN A 212 21.49 12.22 -31.69
C ASN A 212 20.78 11.10 -32.45
N ASP A 213 20.07 10.20 -31.76
CA ASP A 213 18.99 9.47 -32.41
C ASP A 213 17.98 8.91 -31.39
N VAL A 214 16.73 9.34 -31.54
CA VAL A 214 15.61 9.05 -30.63
C VAL A 214 14.92 7.78 -31.11
N SER A 215 15.30 6.62 -30.59
CA SER A 215 14.45 5.42 -30.65
C SER A 215 13.47 5.45 -29.48
N LYS A 216 12.22 5.76 -29.82
CA LYS A 216 11.08 5.87 -28.92
C LYS A 216 10.75 4.53 -28.25
N SER A 217 10.95 4.48 -26.94
CA SER A 217 10.44 3.41 -26.08
C SER A 217 8.96 3.67 -25.77
N CYS A 218 8.12 2.65 -26.03
CA CYS A 218 6.66 2.72 -25.98
C CYS A 218 6.07 3.11 -24.60
N ALA A 219 6.82 2.94 -23.50
CA ALA A 219 6.36 3.35 -22.15
C ALA A 219 6.66 4.82 -21.81
N THR A 220 7.77 5.37 -22.35
CA THR A 220 8.13 6.79 -22.25
C THR A 220 7.28 7.66 -23.16
N ASP A 221 6.86 7.16 -24.33
CA ASP A 221 5.96 7.88 -25.24
C ASP A 221 4.62 8.24 -24.60
N VAL A 222 4.13 7.44 -23.65
CA VAL A 222 2.84 7.69 -22.99
C VAL A 222 2.95 8.85 -22.03
N ALA A 223 4.00 8.88 -21.20
CA ALA A 223 4.24 9.99 -20.30
C ALA A 223 4.38 11.27 -21.14
N THR A 224 5.23 11.27 -22.17
CA THR A 224 5.40 12.39 -23.10
C THR A 224 4.10 12.78 -23.82
N ASN A 225 3.21 11.84 -24.18
CA ASN A 225 1.90 12.17 -24.78
C ASN A 225 0.82 12.60 -23.77
N LEU A 226 0.91 12.18 -22.50
CA LEU A 226 0.06 12.67 -21.40
C LEU A 226 0.46 14.11 -20.98
N ILE A 227 1.75 14.42 -21.19
CA ILE A 227 2.50 15.59 -20.70
C ILE A 227 2.64 16.71 -21.75
N GLU A 228 2.88 16.39 -23.03
CA GLU A 228 3.48 17.34 -23.98
C GLU A 228 2.57 17.75 -25.15
N LYS A 229 1.46 17.07 -25.40
CA LYS A 229 0.54 17.44 -26.49
C LYS A 229 -0.87 17.70 -26.00
N LEU A 230 -1.50 18.67 -26.67
CA LEU A 230 -2.90 19.09 -26.64
C LEU A 230 -3.14 20.48 -26.02
N SER A 231 -2.30 21.44 -26.43
CA SER A 231 -2.86 22.73 -26.83
C SER A 231 -3.85 22.50 -28.00
N ILE A 232 -4.98 23.22 -28.06
CA ILE A 232 -5.96 23.14 -29.18
C ILE A 232 -5.30 23.33 -30.55
N THR A 233 -4.10 23.93 -30.57
CA THR A 233 -3.29 24.24 -31.76
C THR A 233 -2.55 23.03 -32.37
N ASP A 234 -2.41 21.89 -31.67
CA ASP A 234 -1.59 20.75 -32.16
C ASP A 234 -2.39 19.57 -32.74
N VAL A 235 -3.72 19.61 -32.72
CA VAL A 235 -4.56 18.52 -33.27
C VAL A 235 -4.78 18.75 -34.76
N VAL A 236 -4.39 17.75 -35.57
CA VAL A 236 -4.64 17.70 -37.01
C VAL A 236 -6.12 18.01 -37.28
N THR A 237 -6.36 19.03 -38.09
CA THR A 237 -7.69 19.46 -38.54
C THR A 237 -8.21 18.51 -39.60
N SER A 238 -8.50 17.24 -39.27
CA SER A 238 -9.40 16.45 -40.10
C SER A 238 -10.82 16.83 -39.73
N SER A 239 -11.56 17.43 -40.66
CA SER A 239 -12.97 17.82 -40.50
C SER A 239 -13.95 16.64 -40.50
N ASN A 240 -13.45 15.42 -40.74
CA ASN A 240 -14.24 14.20 -40.87
C ASN A 240 -13.74 13.16 -39.86
N ASN A 241 -14.55 12.87 -38.84
CA ASN A 241 -14.32 11.80 -37.86
C ASN A 241 -15.08 10.51 -38.25
N GLY A 242 -15.54 10.42 -39.50
CA GLY A 242 -16.30 9.30 -40.03
C GLY A 242 -17.63 9.12 -39.30
N TYR A 243 -18.02 7.87 -39.04
CA TYR A 243 -19.28 7.56 -38.36
C TYR A 243 -19.37 8.10 -36.92
N PHE A 244 -18.26 8.51 -36.29
CA PHE A 244 -18.30 9.12 -34.97
C PHE A 244 -19.00 10.49 -34.96
N ASP A 245 -19.01 11.21 -36.09
CA ASP A 245 -19.75 12.48 -36.21
C ASP A 245 -21.28 12.29 -36.18
N LEU A 246 -21.76 11.06 -36.41
CA LEU A 246 -23.18 10.70 -36.38
C LEU A 246 -23.64 10.19 -35.00
N LEU A 247 -22.71 9.87 -34.10
CA LEU A 247 -23.03 9.30 -32.80
C LEU A 247 -23.38 10.41 -31.80
N PRO A 248 -24.44 10.23 -30.98
CA PRO A 248 -24.66 11.09 -29.82
C PRO A 248 -23.45 11.08 -28.88
N ASN A 249 -23.19 12.21 -28.23
CA ASN A 249 -22.07 12.36 -27.30
C ASN A 249 -22.04 11.27 -26.23
N GLU A 250 -23.20 10.86 -25.74
CA GLU A 250 -23.38 9.83 -24.72
C GLU A 250 -22.91 8.46 -25.25
N VAL A 251 -23.12 8.16 -26.52
CA VAL A 251 -22.67 6.91 -27.15
C VAL A 251 -21.16 6.90 -27.30
N VAL A 252 -20.55 8.03 -27.70
CA VAL A 252 -19.09 8.16 -27.74
C VAL A 252 -18.48 7.97 -26.34
N HIS A 253 -19.09 8.57 -25.31
CA HIS A 253 -18.69 8.34 -23.92
C HIS A 253 -18.82 6.87 -23.51
N LEU A 254 -19.91 6.18 -23.88
CA LEU A 254 -20.10 4.76 -23.61
C LEU A 254 -19.02 3.88 -24.26
N VAL A 255 -18.57 4.22 -25.48
CA VAL A 255 -17.44 3.54 -26.12
C VAL A 255 -16.17 3.77 -25.30
N PHE A 256 -15.92 5.02 -24.88
CA PHE A 256 -14.72 5.40 -24.15
C PHE A 256 -14.68 4.84 -22.72
N MET A 257 -15.83 4.45 -22.16
CA MET A 257 -15.85 3.73 -20.89
C MET A 257 -15.06 2.42 -20.97
N TYR A 258 -14.82 1.84 -22.14
CA TYR A 258 -14.01 0.62 -22.26
C TYR A 258 -12.51 0.87 -22.42
N LEU A 259 -12.08 2.15 -22.45
CA LEU A 259 -10.69 2.55 -22.55
C LEU A 259 -10.12 2.81 -21.16
N GLY A 260 -8.93 2.28 -20.86
CA GLY A 260 -8.19 2.65 -19.66
C GLY A 260 -7.67 4.10 -19.76
N PHE A 261 -7.20 4.67 -18.66
CA PHE A 261 -6.65 6.04 -18.64
C PHE A 261 -5.59 6.27 -19.72
N HIS A 262 -4.71 5.29 -19.91
CA HIS A 262 -3.70 5.26 -20.97
C HIS A 262 -4.30 5.31 -22.39
N ASP A 263 -5.37 4.56 -22.65
CA ASP A 263 -5.97 4.49 -23.98
C ASP A 263 -6.85 5.72 -24.26
N LEU A 264 -7.43 6.31 -23.22
CA LEU A 264 -8.12 7.61 -23.31
C LEU A 264 -7.15 8.71 -23.76
N THR A 265 -5.94 8.77 -23.21
CA THR A 265 -4.97 9.79 -23.63
C THR A 265 -4.47 9.57 -25.05
N ARG A 266 -4.31 8.32 -25.48
CA ARG A 266 -4.00 7.99 -26.89
C ARG A 266 -5.15 8.37 -27.83
N ALA A 267 -6.40 8.08 -27.44
CA ALA A 267 -7.58 8.45 -28.22
C ALA A 267 -7.68 9.98 -28.37
N ALA A 268 -7.39 10.74 -27.31
CA ALA A 268 -7.41 12.20 -27.34
C ALA A 268 -6.45 12.82 -28.38
N ALA A 269 -5.35 12.13 -28.71
CA ALA A 269 -4.37 12.60 -29.68
C ALA A 269 -4.78 12.38 -31.15
N THR A 270 -5.92 11.75 -31.42
CA THR A 270 -6.33 11.37 -32.79
C THR A 270 -7.10 12.46 -33.51
N CYS A 271 -8.07 13.10 -32.86
CA CYS A 271 -8.94 14.13 -33.45
C CYS A 271 -9.55 15.04 -32.37
N ARG A 272 -10.09 16.19 -32.79
CA ARG A 272 -10.69 17.18 -31.86
C ARG A 272 -11.93 16.66 -31.14
N LEU A 273 -12.71 15.80 -31.81
CA LEU A 273 -13.88 15.17 -31.19
C LEU A 273 -13.45 14.30 -30.01
N PHE A 274 -12.49 13.40 -30.23
CA PHE A 274 -12.00 12.49 -29.18
C PHE A 274 -11.29 13.25 -28.07
N LEU A 275 -10.53 14.30 -28.41
CA LEU A 275 -9.95 15.20 -27.42
C LEU A 275 -11.02 15.72 -26.45
N ARG A 276 -12.10 16.29 -26.99
CA ARG A 276 -13.19 16.85 -26.19
C ARG A 276 -13.82 15.82 -25.26
N HIS A 277 -14.07 14.61 -25.76
CA HIS A 277 -14.65 13.53 -24.97
C HIS A 277 -13.70 12.97 -23.90
N CYS A 278 -12.44 12.74 -24.24
CA CYS A 278 -11.45 12.22 -23.30
C CYS A 278 -11.07 13.23 -22.20
N TYR A 279 -11.20 14.53 -22.47
CA TYR A 279 -10.85 15.60 -21.52
C TYR A 279 -12.07 16.13 -20.75
N ASP A 280 -13.25 15.52 -20.92
CA ASP A 280 -14.42 15.88 -20.15
C ASP A 280 -14.15 15.66 -18.64
N PRO A 281 -14.40 16.66 -17.76
CA PRO A 281 -14.18 16.54 -16.33
C PRO A 281 -14.90 15.36 -15.65
N VAL A 282 -15.94 14.79 -16.27
CA VAL A 282 -16.67 13.61 -15.75
C VAL A 282 -15.73 12.42 -15.52
N TRP A 283 -14.69 12.25 -16.35
CA TRP A 283 -13.71 11.17 -16.23
C TRP A 283 -12.77 11.35 -15.04
N TYR A 284 -12.64 12.58 -14.52
CA TYR A 284 -11.66 12.97 -13.52
C TYR A 284 -12.28 13.28 -12.15
N LYS A 285 -13.59 13.04 -12.01
CA LYS A 285 -14.31 13.22 -10.75
C LYS A 285 -13.78 12.28 -9.65
N GLU A 286 -13.59 11.02 -10.00
CA GLU A 286 -13.02 9.98 -9.16
C GLU A 286 -11.77 9.42 -9.85
N LEU A 287 -10.60 9.92 -9.45
CA LEU A 287 -9.34 9.70 -10.15
C LEU A 287 -8.39 8.84 -9.31
N ASP A 288 -8.09 7.64 -9.80
CA ASP A 288 -7.11 6.73 -9.22
C ASP A 288 -5.84 6.67 -10.08
N LEU A 289 -4.77 7.30 -9.59
CA LEU A 289 -3.47 7.40 -10.25
C LEU A 289 -2.43 6.43 -9.69
N GLN A 290 -2.74 5.68 -8.62
CA GLN A 290 -1.80 4.71 -8.04
C GLN A 290 -1.30 3.70 -9.10
N PRO A 291 -2.13 3.10 -9.99
CA PRO A 291 -1.62 2.18 -11.01
C PRO A 291 -0.61 2.81 -11.98
N TYR A 292 -0.58 4.14 -12.09
CA TYR A 292 0.28 4.92 -12.97
C TYR A 292 1.47 5.54 -12.24
N TRP A 293 1.75 5.12 -11.00
CA TRP A 293 2.80 5.69 -10.15
C TRP A 293 4.17 5.80 -10.83
N THR A 294 4.49 4.90 -11.78
CA THR A 294 5.76 4.86 -12.54
C THR A 294 5.97 6.06 -13.45
N VAL A 295 4.90 6.72 -13.89
CA VAL A 295 4.95 7.86 -14.83
C VAL A 295 4.49 9.17 -14.20
N MET A 296 4.02 9.14 -12.95
CA MET A 296 3.54 10.33 -12.26
C MET A 296 4.70 11.19 -11.78
N ASN A 297 4.78 12.40 -12.34
CA ASN A 297 5.73 13.45 -11.97
C ASN A 297 5.05 14.83 -11.99
N ASP A 298 5.78 15.88 -11.60
CA ASP A 298 5.28 17.26 -11.60
C ASP A 298 4.72 17.71 -12.96
N VAL A 299 5.31 17.24 -14.06
CA VAL A 299 4.86 17.60 -15.41
C VAL A 299 3.53 16.92 -15.72
N ALA A 300 3.38 15.64 -15.37
CA ALA A 300 2.13 14.90 -15.50
C ALA A 300 1.01 15.55 -14.67
N LEU A 301 1.30 15.96 -13.43
CA LEU A 301 0.33 16.69 -12.59
C LEU A 301 -0.10 18.00 -13.25
N ARG A 302 0.84 18.82 -13.76
CA ARG A 302 0.49 20.06 -14.48
C ARG A 302 -0.38 19.79 -15.70
N GLY A 303 -0.08 18.74 -16.47
CA GLY A 303 -0.88 18.35 -17.63
C GLY A 303 -2.31 17.92 -17.26
N LEU A 304 -2.54 17.45 -16.02
CA LEU A 304 -3.86 17.04 -15.54
C LEU A 304 -4.72 18.19 -15.00
N CYS A 305 -4.11 19.33 -14.63
CA CYS A 305 -4.83 20.44 -13.99
C CYS A 305 -6.08 20.89 -14.76
N SER A 306 -5.98 21.05 -16.09
CA SER A 306 -7.10 21.55 -16.91
C SER A 306 -8.30 20.60 -16.97
N ARG A 307 -8.08 19.32 -16.66
CA ARG A 307 -9.09 18.23 -16.72
C ARG A 307 -9.71 17.96 -15.35
N CYS A 308 -8.94 18.18 -14.29
CA CYS A 308 -9.30 17.84 -12.93
C CYS A 308 -10.06 18.97 -12.20
N THR A 309 -10.88 19.77 -12.90
CA THR A 309 -11.51 20.97 -12.32
C THR A 309 -12.61 20.68 -11.29
N ASN A 310 -13.11 19.45 -11.25
CA ASN A 310 -14.17 19.00 -10.34
C ASN A 310 -13.84 17.65 -9.67
N THR A 311 -12.56 17.39 -9.42
CA THR A 311 -12.14 16.14 -8.78
C THR A 311 -12.61 16.10 -7.32
N GLU A 312 -13.36 15.05 -6.98
CA GLU A 312 -13.90 14.79 -5.64
C GLU A 312 -13.11 13.71 -4.91
N LYS A 313 -12.57 12.71 -5.62
CA LYS A 313 -11.72 11.68 -5.02
C LYS A 313 -10.43 11.52 -5.82
N LEU A 314 -9.31 11.55 -5.12
CA LEU A 314 -7.97 11.44 -5.71
C LEU A 314 -7.15 10.42 -4.94
N ASN A 315 -6.63 9.41 -5.63
CA ASN A 315 -5.61 8.50 -5.11
C ASN A 315 -4.31 8.69 -5.89
N LEU A 316 -3.28 9.15 -5.18
CA LEU A 316 -1.91 9.33 -5.66
C LEU A 316 -0.94 8.41 -4.90
N SER A 317 -1.44 7.38 -4.20
CA SER A 317 -0.59 6.48 -3.43
C SER A 317 0.57 5.94 -4.28
N TRP A 318 1.76 5.91 -3.67
CA TRP A 318 3.04 5.46 -4.25
C TRP A 318 3.62 6.35 -5.37
N CYS A 319 2.90 7.39 -5.79
CA CYS A 319 3.36 8.28 -6.84
C CYS A 319 4.53 9.15 -6.37
N GLY A 320 5.29 9.67 -7.33
CA GLY A 320 6.41 10.56 -7.05
C GLY A 320 7.60 9.95 -6.31
N PRO A 321 7.93 8.64 -6.48
CA PRO A 321 9.09 8.08 -5.79
C PRO A 321 10.35 8.81 -6.24
N TYR A 322 11.31 8.94 -5.33
CA TYR A 322 12.63 9.52 -5.62
C TYR A 322 12.60 10.93 -6.22
N GLY A 323 11.63 11.74 -5.79
CA GLY A 323 11.54 13.16 -6.16
C GLY A 323 10.86 13.44 -7.51
N ALA A 324 10.21 12.44 -8.11
CA ALA A 324 9.43 12.65 -9.35
C ALA A 324 8.27 13.65 -9.16
N ILE A 325 7.68 13.71 -7.97
CA ILE A 325 6.75 14.78 -7.58
C ILE A 325 7.41 15.61 -6.48
N THR A 326 7.28 16.93 -6.57
CA THR A 326 7.75 17.87 -5.56
C THR A 326 6.58 18.45 -4.77
N ALA A 327 6.85 18.94 -3.55
CA ALA A 327 5.86 19.67 -2.75
C ALA A 327 5.22 20.84 -3.51
N LYS A 328 6.01 21.54 -4.33
CA LYS A 328 5.53 22.63 -5.19
C LYS A 328 4.57 22.11 -6.26
N GLY A 329 4.94 21.05 -6.97
CA GLY A 329 4.12 20.47 -8.04
C GLY A 329 2.76 19.97 -7.54
N ILE A 330 2.73 19.24 -6.42
CA ILE A 330 1.46 18.78 -5.84
C ILE A 330 0.62 19.93 -5.30
N ASN A 331 1.21 20.92 -4.61
CA ASN A 331 0.44 22.06 -4.10
C ASN A 331 -0.20 22.87 -5.22
N GLN A 332 0.53 23.11 -6.32
CA GLN A 332 -0.03 23.76 -7.50
C GLN A 332 -1.19 22.93 -8.10
N PHE A 333 -1.08 21.60 -8.12
CA PHE A 333 -2.17 20.74 -8.58
C PHE A 333 -3.40 20.83 -7.67
N LEU A 334 -3.21 20.77 -6.35
CA LEU A 334 -4.28 20.85 -5.36
C LEU A 334 -5.02 22.20 -5.42
N GLU A 335 -4.27 23.30 -5.52
CA GLU A 335 -4.82 24.67 -5.59
C GLU A 335 -5.76 24.85 -6.81
N ASN A 336 -5.35 24.32 -7.96
CA ASN A 336 -6.05 24.51 -9.23
C ASN A 336 -7.20 23.52 -9.46
N SER A 337 -7.09 22.31 -8.91
CA SER A 337 -7.93 21.18 -9.33
C SER A 337 -8.83 20.63 -8.21
N CYS A 338 -8.42 20.76 -6.95
CA CYS A 338 -8.96 19.91 -5.87
C CYS A 338 -9.84 20.65 -4.85
N ARG A 339 -10.46 21.79 -5.21
CA ARG A 339 -11.34 22.54 -4.29
C ARG A 339 -12.59 21.78 -3.85
N GLN A 340 -13.01 20.77 -4.61
CA GLN A 340 -14.15 19.90 -4.32
C GLN A 340 -13.75 18.57 -3.67
N LEU A 341 -12.47 18.38 -3.36
CA LEU A 341 -11.94 17.11 -2.92
C LEU A 341 -12.54 16.71 -1.57
N VAL A 342 -13.13 15.52 -1.53
CA VAL A 342 -13.67 14.87 -0.33
C VAL A 342 -12.85 13.65 0.09
N CYS A 343 -12.02 13.08 -0.79
CA CYS A 343 -11.14 11.95 -0.50
C CYS A 343 -9.77 12.18 -1.15
N LEU A 344 -8.70 12.12 -0.35
CA LEU A 344 -7.32 12.24 -0.78
C LEU A 344 -6.51 11.09 -0.19
N ARG A 345 -5.91 10.26 -1.04
CA ARG A 345 -5.01 9.19 -0.62
C ARG A 345 -3.60 9.42 -1.15
N LEU A 346 -2.65 9.48 -0.23
CA LEU A 346 -1.24 9.76 -0.48
C LEU A 346 -0.36 8.69 0.18
N SER A 347 -0.86 7.45 0.33
CA SER A 347 -0.12 6.39 1.00
C SER A 347 1.26 6.19 0.36
N ALA A 348 2.30 6.09 1.19
CA ALA A 348 3.70 5.94 0.81
C ALA A 348 4.21 7.00 -0.20
N CYS A 349 3.71 8.24 -0.17
CA CYS A 349 4.20 9.34 -0.99
C CYS A 349 5.34 10.10 -0.28
N LYS A 350 6.58 10.00 -0.79
CA LYS A 350 7.75 10.65 -0.17
C LYS A 350 7.78 12.16 -0.31
N PHE A 351 6.99 12.73 -1.21
CA PHE A 351 6.91 14.18 -1.41
C PHE A 351 6.03 14.90 -0.36
N VAL A 352 5.33 14.15 0.51
CA VAL A 352 4.46 14.74 1.53
C VAL A 352 5.30 15.26 2.70
N ASP A 353 5.47 16.58 2.75
CA ASP A 353 6.14 17.33 3.80
C ASP A 353 5.18 18.33 4.48
N ASN A 354 5.72 19.21 5.35
CA ASN A 354 4.92 20.24 6.03
C ASN A 354 4.22 21.20 5.06
N ASN A 355 4.87 21.54 3.94
CA ASN A 355 4.30 22.42 2.91
C ASN A 355 3.11 21.77 2.22
N VAL A 356 3.18 20.47 1.95
CA VAL A 356 2.06 19.70 1.38
C VAL A 356 0.89 19.65 2.37
N LEU A 357 1.13 19.37 3.65
CA LEU A 357 0.04 19.35 4.65
C LEU A 357 -0.63 20.72 4.82
N ARG A 358 0.15 21.81 4.76
CA ARG A 358 -0.38 23.18 4.72
C ARG A 358 -1.24 23.41 3.47
N GLY A 359 -0.75 23.00 2.30
CA GLY A 359 -1.49 23.10 1.04
C GLY A 359 -2.81 22.31 1.06
N ILE A 360 -2.80 21.07 1.56
CA ILE A 360 -4.02 20.26 1.73
C ILE A 360 -5.03 21.01 2.61
N SER A 361 -4.58 21.54 3.75
CA SER A 361 -5.43 22.26 4.70
C SER A 361 -6.05 23.53 4.11
N GLN A 362 -5.31 24.23 3.23
CA GLN A 362 -5.75 25.47 2.59
C GLN A 362 -6.67 25.23 1.38
N PHE A 363 -6.34 24.26 0.53
CA PHE A 363 -6.98 24.08 -0.77
C PHE A 363 -8.10 23.04 -0.78
N CYS A 364 -8.15 22.14 0.21
CA CYS A 364 -9.12 21.04 0.27
C CYS A 364 -10.06 21.12 1.50
N PRO A 365 -10.81 22.21 1.73
CA PRO A 365 -11.60 22.40 2.96
C PRO A 365 -12.80 21.44 3.10
N LYS A 366 -13.16 20.71 2.04
CA LYS A 366 -14.27 19.75 2.00
C LYS A 366 -13.85 18.32 2.32
N LEU A 367 -12.57 18.09 2.63
CA LEU A 367 -12.01 16.76 2.80
C LEU A 367 -12.70 16.00 3.93
N LYS A 368 -13.10 14.76 3.62
CA LYS A 368 -13.71 13.81 4.55
C LYS A 368 -12.82 12.60 4.80
N GLU A 369 -11.95 12.27 3.86
CA GLU A 369 -11.02 11.16 3.97
C GLU A 369 -9.62 11.62 3.57
N LEU A 370 -8.66 11.39 4.46
CA LEU A 370 -7.25 11.67 4.25
C LEU A 370 -6.42 10.45 4.65
N ASP A 371 -5.71 9.87 3.68
CA ASP A 371 -4.74 8.80 3.92
C ASP A 371 -3.31 9.30 3.70
N LEU A 372 -2.54 9.35 4.80
CA LEU A 372 -1.14 9.74 4.84
C LEU A 372 -0.25 8.57 5.29
N SER A 373 -0.75 7.33 5.24
CA SER A 373 -0.01 6.16 5.72
C SER A 373 1.38 6.08 5.09
N SER A 374 2.39 5.79 5.91
CA SER A 374 3.79 5.70 5.50
C SER A 374 4.40 7.01 4.92
N CYS A 375 3.77 8.17 5.12
CA CYS A 375 4.34 9.50 4.82
C CYS A 375 5.17 10.03 6.00
N MET A 376 6.48 9.77 5.98
CA MET A 376 7.37 10.03 7.12
C MET A 376 8.08 11.39 7.09
N ASN A 377 7.93 12.18 6.03
CA ASN A 377 8.68 13.43 5.84
C ASN A 377 8.00 14.67 6.44
N ALA A 378 6.73 14.55 6.85
CA ALA A 378 6.03 15.60 7.59
C ALA A 378 6.30 15.51 9.09
N THR A 379 6.31 16.65 9.76
CA THR A 379 6.45 16.81 11.22
C THR A 379 5.23 17.52 11.79
N ASP A 380 5.24 17.76 13.10
CA ASP A 380 4.15 18.40 13.84
C ASP A 380 3.77 19.79 13.28
N GLU A 381 4.75 20.55 12.79
CA GLU A 381 4.53 21.84 12.13
C GLU A 381 3.58 21.71 10.92
N GLY A 382 3.65 20.59 10.20
CA GLY A 382 2.73 20.26 9.12
C GLY A 382 1.38 19.74 9.65
N PHE A 383 1.40 18.76 10.54
CA PHE A 383 0.19 18.07 11.01
C PHE A 383 -0.79 18.99 11.73
N VAL A 384 -0.32 19.97 12.51
CA VAL A 384 -1.19 20.91 13.23
C VAL A 384 -2.14 21.68 12.30
N ASN A 385 -1.77 21.87 11.02
CA ASN A 385 -2.62 22.55 10.02
C ASN A 385 -3.89 21.76 9.70
N LEU A 386 -3.86 20.42 9.84
CA LEU A 386 -4.99 19.54 9.53
C LEU A 386 -6.20 19.80 10.45
N LYS A 387 -6.03 20.52 11.57
CA LYS A 387 -7.16 21.01 12.40
C LYS A 387 -8.15 21.89 11.62
N ALA A 388 -7.74 22.46 10.49
CA ALA A 388 -8.62 23.21 9.59
C ALA A 388 -9.66 22.32 8.87
N LEU A 389 -9.42 21.01 8.76
CA LEU A 389 -10.24 20.06 8.03
C LEU A 389 -11.41 19.53 8.87
N LYS A 390 -12.34 20.40 9.22
CA LYS A 390 -13.45 20.13 10.18
C LYS A 390 -14.46 19.05 9.74
N LYS A 391 -14.39 18.60 8.48
CA LYS A 391 -15.32 17.60 7.90
C LYS A 391 -14.71 16.20 7.81
N LEU A 392 -13.52 15.98 8.38
CA LEU A 392 -12.87 14.68 8.37
C LEU A 392 -13.71 13.61 9.08
N LYS A 393 -13.85 12.49 8.39
CA LYS A 393 -14.49 11.25 8.85
C LYS A 393 -13.49 10.08 8.90
N ARG A 394 -12.52 10.06 8.00
CA ARG A 394 -11.44 9.06 7.93
C ARG A 394 -10.09 9.74 7.94
N LEU A 395 -9.24 9.37 8.89
CA LEU A 395 -7.87 9.84 8.98
C LEU A 395 -6.93 8.66 9.21
N ASN A 396 -6.11 8.34 8.22
CA ASN A 396 -5.10 7.29 8.31
C ASN A 396 -3.71 7.90 8.44
N LEU A 397 -3.12 7.72 9.62
CA LEU A 397 -1.79 8.18 10.04
C LEU A 397 -0.90 6.99 10.41
N TYR A 398 -1.12 5.81 9.80
CA TYR A 398 -0.26 4.65 10.02
C TYR A 398 1.20 4.98 9.66
N ARG A 399 2.13 4.75 10.58
CA ARG A 399 3.59 4.93 10.37
C ARG A 399 3.98 6.35 9.91
N VAL A 400 3.51 7.37 10.62
CA VAL A 400 3.90 8.78 10.39
C VAL A 400 4.55 9.40 11.62
N ASN A 401 5.18 10.56 11.46
CA ASN A 401 5.92 11.27 12.51
C ASN A 401 5.08 12.39 13.19
N ILE A 402 3.84 12.08 13.56
CA ILE A 402 2.93 13.00 14.28
C ILE A 402 3.08 12.84 15.80
N THR A 403 3.05 13.95 16.55
CA THR A 403 3.08 13.91 18.03
C THR A 403 1.68 13.97 18.64
N ASP A 404 1.59 13.77 19.96
CA ASP A 404 0.33 13.79 20.69
C ASP A 404 -0.42 15.13 20.55
N ASP A 405 0.28 16.27 20.62
CA ASP A 405 -0.34 17.60 20.66
C ASP A 405 -1.04 17.95 19.34
N SER A 406 -0.38 17.73 18.20
CA SER A 406 -1.03 17.92 16.89
C SER A 406 -2.24 17.03 16.71
N LEU A 407 -2.15 15.75 17.10
CA LEU A 407 -3.29 14.84 16.99
C LEU A 407 -4.46 15.31 17.87
N ILE A 408 -4.18 15.72 19.11
CA ILE A 408 -5.19 16.29 20.02
C ILE A 408 -5.86 17.54 19.39
N HIS A 409 -5.09 18.42 18.74
CA HIS A 409 -5.65 19.59 18.05
C HIS A 409 -6.57 19.21 16.88
N ILE A 410 -6.21 18.17 16.11
CA ILE A 410 -7.05 17.66 15.02
C ILE A 410 -8.35 17.06 15.57
N LEU A 411 -8.27 16.25 16.63
CA LEU A 411 -9.42 15.58 17.25
C LEU A 411 -10.43 16.56 17.87
N ARG A 412 -9.93 17.66 18.48
CA ARG A 412 -10.80 18.73 19.00
C ARG A 412 -11.58 19.44 17.90
N SER A 413 -11.07 19.45 16.67
CA SER A 413 -11.65 20.20 15.55
C SER A 413 -12.51 19.35 14.61
N SER A 414 -12.34 18.03 14.63
CA SER A 414 -12.97 17.08 13.69
C SER A 414 -13.93 16.14 14.42
N ASN A 415 -15.05 16.67 14.91
CA ASN A 415 -15.97 15.91 15.79
C ASN A 415 -16.79 14.82 15.06
N ASP A 416 -16.82 14.86 13.73
CA ASP A 416 -17.48 13.87 12.87
C ASP A 416 -16.56 12.68 12.51
N LEU A 417 -15.40 12.56 13.15
CA LEU A 417 -14.47 11.46 12.86
C LEU A 417 -15.11 10.10 13.17
N GLU A 418 -14.97 9.18 12.22
CA GLU A 418 -15.50 7.82 12.26
C GLU A 418 -14.34 6.80 12.31
N HIS A 419 -13.21 7.08 11.67
CA HIS A 419 -12.10 6.15 11.58
C HIS A 419 -10.76 6.86 11.80
N LEU A 420 -9.98 6.33 12.74
CA LEU A 420 -8.64 6.80 13.04
C LEU A 420 -7.68 5.63 13.07
N ASN A 421 -6.60 5.73 12.29
CA ASN A 421 -5.47 4.82 12.36
C ASN A 421 -4.21 5.59 12.76
N ILE A 422 -3.62 5.24 13.90
CA ILE A 422 -2.34 5.78 14.38
C ILE A 422 -1.31 4.68 14.65
N GLY A 423 -1.53 3.49 14.07
CA GLY A 423 -0.68 2.33 14.24
C GLY A 423 0.77 2.61 13.81
N ALA A 424 1.72 2.11 14.59
CA ALA A 424 3.17 2.28 14.37
C ALA A 424 3.68 3.73 14.25
N SER A 425 2.90 4.73 14.69
CA SER A 425 3.35 6.12 14.79
C SER A 425 4.13 6.34 16.08
N ILE A 426 5.45 6.22 15.97
CA ILE A 426 6.38 6.11 17.11
C ILE A 426 6.51 7.39 17.96
N GLN A 427 6.07 8.53 17.44
CA GLN A 427 6.13 9.83 18.13
C GLN A 427 4.93 10.07 19.07
N ILE A 428 3.97 9.13 19.12
CA ILE A 428 2.84 9.16 20.06
C ILE A 428 3.26 8.49 21.37
N VAL A 429 3.49 9.31 22.40
CA VAL A 429 4.01 8.86 23.70
C VAL A 429 3.04 9.06 24.86
N ARG A 430 1.88 9.70 24.60
CA ARG A 430 0.78 9.95 25.57
C ARG A 430 -0.57 9.47 24.99
N CYS A 431 -0.64 8.22 24.54
CA CYS A 431 -1.84 7.67 23.89
C CYS A 431 -3.12 7.76 24.76
N ASN A 432 -3.01 7.65 26.08
CA ASN A 432 -4.16 7.82 26.98
C ASN A 432 -4.78 9.22 26.86
N GLU A 433 -3.97 10.29 26.76
CA GLU A 433 -4.46 11.67 26.56
C GLU A 433 -5.18 11.85 25.22
N ILE A 434 -4.68 11.18 24.18
CA ILE A 434 -5.36 11.13 22.88
C ILE A 434 -6.72 10.45 23.02
N ILE A 435 -6.82 9.34 23.74
CA ILE A 435 -8.08 8.63 23.99
C ILE A 435 -9.05 9.50 24.80
N TYR A 436 -8.58 10.20 25.85
CA TYR A 436 -9.41 11.14 26.62
C TYR A 436 -9.98 12.23 25.73
N CYS A 437 -9.14 12.83 24.87
CA CYS A 437 -9.58 13.81 23.90
C CYS A 437 -10.59 13.20 22.90
N LEU A 438 -10.30 12.01 22.39
CA LEU A 438 -11.11 11.34 21.38
C LEU A 438 -12.51 11.00 21.91
N THR A 439 -12.60 10.40 23.09
CA THR A 439 -13.89 10.04 23.72
C THR A 439 -14.73 11.27 24.09
N ALA A 440 -14.09 12.39 24.42
CA ALA A 440 -14.78 13.65 24.70
C ALA A 440 -15.33 14.34 23.44
N ASN A 441 -14.65 14.21 22.29
CA ASN A 441 -14.92 15.02 21.09
C ASN A 441 -15.50 14.24 19.90
N CYS A 442 -15.20 12.95 19.76
CA CYS A 442 -15.51 12.14 18.56
C CYS A 442 -16.47 11.00 18.93
N ARG A 443 -17.78 11.27 18.95
CA ARG A 443 -18.80 10.27 19.35
C ARG A 443 -19.19 9.30 18.25
N ASN A 444 -18.84 9.61 16.99
CA ASN A 444 -19.18 8.83 15.81
C ASN A 444 -18.13 7.78 15.43
N MET A 445 -17.18 7.49 16.32
CA MET A 445 -16.11 6.52 16.05
C MET A 445 -16.66 5.12 15.76
N VAL A 446 -16.23 4.58 14.62
CA VAL A 446 -16.51 3.25 14.08
C VAL A 446 -15.27 2.36 14.13
N SER A 447 -14.06 2.89 13.86
CA SER A 447 -12.83 2.10 13.94
C SER A 447 -11.65 2.85 14.56
N LEU A 448 -10.91 2.15 15.42
CA LEU A 448 -9.67 2.61 16.02
C LEU A 448 -8.54 1.60 15.79
N ASP A 449 -7.43 2.06 15.23
CA ASP A 449 -6.21 1.27 15.08
C ASP A 449 -5.05 1.93 15.84
N PHE A 450 -4.65 1.28 16.93
CA PHE A 450 -3.55 1.64 17.82
C PHE A 450 -2.38 0.66 17.73
N TRP A 451 -2.33 -0.16 16.68
CA TRP A 451 -1.35 -1.24 16.55
C TRP A 451 0.08 -0.76 16.87
N ARG A 452 0.76 -1.48 17.78
CA ARG A 452 2.12 -1.17 18.27
C ARG A 452 2.29 0.17 18.97
N ASN A 453 1.22 0.75 19.49
CA ASN A 453 1.34 1.91 20.35
C ASN A 453 1.94 1.51 21.71
N LYS A 454 3.08 2.11 22.07
CA LYS A 454 3.82 1.78 23.31
C LYS A 454 3.32 2.53 24.54
N SER A 455 2.48 3.54 24.37
CA SER A 455 1.99 4.39 25.47
C SER A 455 0.53 4.11 25.84
N LEU A 456 -0.16 3.23 25.12
CA LEU A 456 -1.51 2.77 25.44
C LEU A 456 -1.47 1.81 26.63
N THR A 457 -2.24 2.14 27.68
CA THR A 457 -2.35 1.32 28.89
C THR A 457 -3.80 0.88 29.15
N SER A 458 -4.00 0.04 30.17
CA SER A 458 -5.33 -0.41 30.63
C SER A 458 -6.27 0.76 31.01
N GLU A 459 -5.71 1.89 31.43
CA GLU A 459 -6.47 3.11 31.74
C GLU A 459 -7.10 3.71 30.47
N GLY A 460 -6.34 3.81 29.38
CA GLY A 460 -6.85 4.24 28.08
C GLY A 460 -7.95 3.31 27.56
N ILE A 461 -7.79 1.99 27.68
CA ILE A 461 -8.84 1.03 27.33
C ILE A 461 -10.10 1.22 28.19
N SER A 462 -9.93 1.47 29.50
CA SER A 462 -11.06 1.72 30.41
C SER A 462 -11.78 3.02 30.07
N CYS A 463 -11.07 4.05 29.60
CA CYS A 463 -11.67 5.27 29.08
C CYS A 463 -12.46 5.00 27.78
N LEU A 464 -11.90 4.23 26.85
CA LEU A 464 -12.63 3.81 25.64
C LEU A 464 -13.89 3.02 25.98
N ALA A 465 -13.87 2.18 27.02
CA ALA A 465 -15.04 1.43 27.47
C ALA A 465 -16.26 2.32 27.83
N GLN A 466 -16.01 3.59 28.18
CA GLN A 466 -17.04 4.57 28.57
C GLN A 466 -17.42 5.53 27.44
N GLY A 467 -16.76 5.46 26.28
CA GLY A 467 -16.96 6.35 25.14
C GLY A 467 -17.16 5.58 23.84
N CYS A 468 -17.29 6.30 22.71
CA CYS A 468 -17.35 5.70 21.37
C CYS A 468 -18.37 4.53 21.19
N PRO A 469 -19.65 4.68 21.56
CA PRO A 469 -20.61 3.57 21.59
C PRO A 469 -20.93 2.95 20.22
N LEU A 470 -20.49 3.58 19.12
CA LEU A 470 -20.68 3.12 17.75
C LEU A 470 -19.50 2.28 17.23
N LEU A 471 -18.49 2.00 18.07
CA LEU A 471 -17.28 1.32 17.64
C LEU A 471 -17.58 -0.11 17.17
N GLU A 472 -17.13 -0.42 15.96
CA GLU A 472 -17.23 -1.73 15.32
C GLU A 472 -15.86 -2.41 15.14
N GLU A 473 -14.77 -1.66 15.23
CA GLU A 473 -13.40 -2.17 15.06
C GLU A 473 -12.44 -1.57 16.07
N LEU A 474 -11.71 -2.43 16.78
CA LEU A 474 -10.58 -2.05 17.63
C LEU A 474 -9.37 -2.94 17.32
N GLU A 475 -8.25 -2.31 17.04
CA GLU A 475 -6.94 -2.96 16.87
C GLU A 475 -5.97 -2.39 17.91
N ILE A 476 -5.51 -3.24 18.82
CA ILE A 476 -4.57 -2.94 19.90
C ILE A 476 -3.41 -3.93 19.94
N GLY A 477 -3.21 -4.70 18.87
CA GLY A 477 -2.11 -5.66 18.77
C GLY A 477 -0.77 -5.00 19.07
N TRP A 478 0.07 -5.72 19.81
CA TRP A 478 1.42 -5.34 20.23
C TRP A 478 1.48 -4.05 21.09
N CYS A 479 0.38 -3.63 21.70
CA CYS A 479 0.37 -2.59 22.73
C CYS A 479 0.83 -3.19 24.07
N THR A 480 2.14 -3.42 24.20
CA THR A 480 2.74 -4.17 25.31
C THR A 480 2.61 -3.51 26.69
N SER A 481 2.20 -2.23 26.73
CA SER A 481 1.99 -1.46 27.97
C SER A 481 0.60 -1.66 28.59
N ILE A 482 -0.27 -2.46 27.96
CA ILE A 482 -1.52 -2.94 28.54
C ILE A 482 -1.19 -4.08 29.53
N VAL A 483 -0.65 -3.69 30.68
CA VAL A 483 -0.13 -4.58 31.73
C VAL A 483 -0.96 -4.41 32.99
N CYS A 484 -2.23 -4.85 33.00
CA CYS A 484 -3.07 -4.96 34.21
C CYS A 484 -4.38 -5.70 33.90
N SER A 485 -5.06 -6.18 34.94
CA SER A 485 -6.27 -7.03 34.95
C SER A 485 -7.11 -6.98 33.67
N THR A 486 -7.39 -8.16 33.11
CA THR A 486 -8.24 -8.39 31.93
C THR A 486 -9.60 -7.70 31.99
N GLU A 487 -10.02 -7.27 33.18
CA GLU A 487 -11.17 -6.42 33.43
C GLU A 487 -11.32 -5.21 32.49
N CYS A 488 -10.23 -4.51 32.11
CA CYS A 488 -10.36 -3.31 31.27
C CYS A 488 -10.92 -3.65 29.88
N ILE A 489 -10.40 -4.71 29.26
CA ILE A 489 -10.86 -5.22 27.97
C ILE A 489 -12.24 -5.87 28.12
N GLN A 490 -12.50 -6.61 29.21
CA GLN A 490 -13.83 -7.16 29.48
C GLN A 490 -14.89 -6.07 29.60
N LYS A 491 -14.61 -4.99 30.35
CA LYS A 491 -15.50 -3.82 30.48
C LYS A 491 -15.73 -3.16 29.12
N PHE A 492 -14.67 -3.02 28.33
CA PHE A 492 -14.77 -2.52 26.95
C PHE A 492 -15.71 -3.40 26.10
N VAL A 493 -15.46 -4.70 26.02
CA VAL A 493 -16.24 -5.66 25.22
C VAL A 493 -17.72 -5.67 25.65
N LYS A 494 -17.99 -5.64 26.97
CA LYS A 494 -19.35 -5.54 27.54
C LYS A 494 -20.10 -4.28 27.09
N GLY A 495 -19.39 -3.16 26.93
CA GLY A 495 -19.97 -1.89 26.47
C GLY A 495 -20.17 -1.79 24.95
N HIS A 496 -19.58 -2.69 24.14
CA HIS A 496 -19.47 -2.55 22.69
C HIS A 496 -20.04 -3.77 21.93
N SER A 497 -21.36 -3.97 22.00
CA SER A 497 -22.04 -5.10 21.36
C SER A 497 -22.05 -5.07 19.82
N ARG A 498 -21.68 -3.92 19.22
CA ARG A 498 -21.55 -3.72 17.76
C ARG A 498 -20.22 -4.19 17.18
N LEU A 499 -19.29 -4.62 18.04
CA LEU A 499 -17.93 -4.99 17.62
C LEU A 499 -17.95 -6.13 16.59
N LYS A 500 -17.32 -5.87 15.45
CA LYS A 500 -17.13 -6.79 14.32
C LYS A 500 -15.67 -7.23 14.19
N LYS A 501 -14.71 -6.40 14.61
CA LYS A 501 -13.29 -6.73 14.58
C LYS A 501 -12.61 -6.35 15.88
N LEU A 502 -11.89 -7.29 16.48
CA LEU A 502 -11.07 -7.07 17.67
C LEU A 502 -9.72 -7.76 17.49
N PHE A 503 -8.66 -6.99 17.27
CA PHE A 503 -7.31 -7.54 17.11
C PHE A 503 -6.47 -7.18 18.32
N MET A 504 -5.91 -8.20 18.98
CA MET A 504 -5.21 -8.12 20.26
C MET A 504 -3.93 -8.98 20.25
N ALA A 505 -3.31 -9.13 19.07
CA ALA A 505 -2.07 -9.87 18.91
C ALA A 505 -1.02 -9.44 19.95
N ALA A 506 -0.32 -10.40 20.55
CA ALA A 506 0.76 -10.19 21.51
C ALA A 506 0.39 -9.37 22.78
N ILE A 507 -0.89 -9.28 23.15
CA ILE A 507 -1.31 -8.80 24.49
C ILE A 507 -1.15 -9.94 25.48
N ARG A 508 0.04 -10.04 26.10
CA ARG A 508 0.45 -11.18 26.96
C ARG A 508 -0.37 -11.35 28.23
N SER A 509 -1.07 -10.31 28.68
CA SER A 509 -1.94 -10.31 29.86
C SER A 509 -3.31 -10.94 29.59
N MET A 510 -3.62 -11.33 28.35
CA MET A 510 -4.92 -11.91 28.00
C MET A 510 -5.12 -13.33 28.56
N ASP A 511 -6.35 -13.59 29.01
CA ASP A 511 -6.82 -14.88 29.52
C ASP A 511 -8.14 -15.33 28.84
N SER A 512 -8.59 -16.55 29.18
CA SER A 512 -9.87 -17.11 28.74
C SER A 512 -11.09 -16.23 29.04
N GLN A 513 -11.05 -15.38 30.08
CA GLN A 513 -12.22 -14.61 30.50
C GLN A 513 -12.56 -13.48 29.51
N ILE A 514 -11.55 -12.91 28.85
CA ILE A 514 -11.80 -11.91 27.78
C ILE A 514 -12.53 -12.57 26.61
N ILE A 515 -12.07 -13.75 26.19
CA ILE A 515 -12.68 -14.49 25.08
C ILE A 515 -14.10 -14.90 25.43
N ASP A 516 -14.33 -15.32 26.68
CA ASP A 516 -15.65 -15.63 27.20
C ASP A 516 -16.59 -14.41 27.13
N ALA A 517 -16.10 -13.24 27.57
CA ALA A 517 -16.86 -11.99 27.46
C ALA A 517 -17.17 -11.59 26.01
N VAL A 518 -16.24 -11.82 25.07
CA VAL A 518 -16.48 -11.59 23.63
C VAL A 518 -17.59 -12.51 23.13
N ALA A 519 -17.55 -13.79 23.51
CA ALA A 519 -18.56 -14.77 23.13
C ALA A 519 -19.96 -14.45 23.70
N GLU A 520 -20.04 -13.78 24.85
CA GLU A 520 -21.30 -13.40 25.50
C GLU A 520 -21.87 -12.06 25.01
N HIS A 521 -21.01 -11.09 24.72
CA HIS A 521 -21.44 -9.70 24.51
C HIS A 521 -21.27 -9.18 23.07
N CYS A 522 -20.51 -9.85 22.20
CA CYS A 522 -20.25 -9.42 20.82
C CYS A 522 -20.79 -10.42 19.78
N PRO A 523 -22.12 -10.55 19.60
CA PRO A 523 -22.73 -11.50 18.65
C PRO A 523 -22.46 -11.14 17.18
N HIS A 524 -21.95 -9.94 16.90
CA HIS A 524 -21.62 -9.48 15.56
C HIS A 524 -20.14 -9.62 15.19
N MET A 525 -19.33 -10.26 16.05
CA MET A 525 -17.92 -10.48 15.79
C MET A 525 -17.70 -11.22 14.46
N GLU A 526 -16.86 -10.66 13.60
CA GLU A 526 -16.48 -11.20 12.29
C GLU A 526 -14.99 -11.57 12.24
N GLN A 527 -14.13 -10.83 12.95
CA GLN A 527 -12.68 -11.03 12.93
C GLN A 527 -12.09 -10.90 14.33
N LEU A 528 -11.44 -11.94 14.83
CA LEU A 528 -10.74 -11.94 16.12
C LEU A 528 -9.29 -12.39 15.93
N ASP A 529 -8.35 -11.59 16.42
CA ASP A 529 -6.93 -11.95 16.44
C ASP A 529 -6.45 -11.96 17.89
N ILE A 530 -6.07 -13.16 18.36
CA ILE A 530 -5.53 -13.41 19.70
C ILE A 530 -4.12 -14.01 19.62
N LEU A 531 -3.40 -13.76 18.52
CA LEU A 531 -2.06 -14.27 18.25
C LEU A 531 -1.12 -14.07 19.43
N GLY A 532 -0.33 -15.08 19.75
CA GLY A 532 0.75 -14.99 20.74
C GLY A 532 0.29 -14.92 22.19
N THR A 533 -0.91 -15.42 22.48
CA THR A 533 -1.46 -15.45 23.84
C THR A 533 -1.45 -16.86 24.42
N SER A 534 -1.07 -16.98 25.69
CA SER A 534 -0.67 -18.26 26.27
C SER A 534 -1.64 -18.83 27.31
N LEU A 535 -2.73 -18.12 27.63
CA LEU A 535 -3.65 -18.47 28.73
C LEU A 535 -5.10 -18.60 28.23
N VAL A 536 -5.30 -19.32 27.12
CA VAL A 536 -6.61 -19.45 26.47
C VAL A 536 -6.99 -20.92 26.34
N ASP A 537 -8.10 -21.28 26.98
CA ASP A 537 -8.63 -22.64 27.02
C ASP A 537 -9.43 -22.99 25.76
N GLN A 538 -9.44 -24.28 25.42
CA GLN A 538 -10.21 -24.78 24.28
C GLN A 538 -11.72 -24.62 24.45
N ALA A 539 -12.21 -24.69 25.70
CA ALA A 539 -13.64 -24.56 26.01
C ALA A 539 -14.19 -23.17 25.62
N VAL A 540 -13.46 -22.09 25.91
CA VAL A 540 -13.90 -20.73 25.56
C VAL A 540 -13.86 -20.49 24.05
N ILE A 541 -12.94 -21.13 23.31
CA ILE A 541 -12.91 -21.06 21.84
C ILE A 541 -14.10 -21.82 21.23
N LYS A 542 -14.51 -22.96 21.81
CA LYS A 542 -15.75 -23.66 21.39
C LYS A 542 -16.98 -22.77 21.62
N LYS A 543 -17.07 -22.11 22.79
CA LYS A 543 -18.16 -21.16 23.09
C LYS A 543 -18.16 -19.96 22.14
N LEU A 544 -16.99 -19.37 21.86
CA LEU A 544 -16.83 -18.27 20.91
C LEU A 544 -17.34 -18.64 19.52
N THR A 545 -16.88 -19.77 18.98
CA THR A 545 -17.26 -20.22 17.63
C THR A 545 -18.73 -20.59 17.52
N ALA A 546 -19.35 -21.07 18.61
CA ALA A 546 -20.79 -21.35 18.65
C ALA A 546 -21.64 -20.05 18.73
N ASN A 547 -21.24 -19.08 19.54
CA ASN A 547 -22.03 -17.87 19.79
C ASN A 547 -21.83 -16.79 18.71
N CYS A 548 -20.59 -16.57 18.26
CA CYS A 548 -20.25 -15.58 17.24
C CYS A 548 -20.46 -16.15 15.84
N THR A 549 -21.73 -16.37 15.46
CA THR A 549 -22.12 -17.01 14.19
C THR A 549 -21.70 -16.26 12.92
N LYS A 550 -21.30 -14.99 13.05
CA LYS A 550 -20.75 -14.17 11.95
C LYS A 550 -19.23 -14.22 11.83
N LEU A 551 -18.54 -14.96 12.70
CA LEU A 551 -17.08 -15.06 12.69
C LEU A 551 -16.61 -15.62 11.35
N LYS A 552 -15.63 -14.95 10.74
CA LYS A 552 -15.02 -15.30 9.44
C LYS A 552 -13.52 -15.51 9.56
N PHE A 553 -12.88 -14.84 10.52
CA PHE A 553 -11.44 -14.92 10.77
C PHE A 553 -11.17 -15.09 12.25
N LEU A 554 -10.32 -16.07 12.57
CA LEU A 554 -9.83 -16.30 13.92
C LEU A 554 -8.34 -16.62 13.86
N ASP A 555 -7.52 -15.74 14.44
CA ASP A 555 -6.09 -16.00 14.57
C ASP A 555 -5.73 -16.48 15.97
N VAL A 556 -5.25 -17.73 16.04
CA VAL A 556 -4.74 -18.38 17.26
C VAL A 556 -3.28 -18.82 17.09
N SER A 557 -2.56 -18.19 16.16
CA SER A 557 -1.15 -18.42 15.93
C SER A 557 -0.35 -18.18 17.22
N PHE A 558 0.66 -19.02 17.46
CA PHE A 558 1.50 -18.95 18.67
C PHE A 558 0.73 -19.05 20.01
N CYS A 559 -0.50 -19.55 20.01
CA CYS A 559 -1.23 -19.90 21.24
C CYS A 559 -0.89 -21.34 21.65
N SER A 560 0.09 -21.50 22.55
CA SER A 560 0.68 -22.81 22.90
C SER A 560 -0.29 -23.79 23.56
N GLN A 561 -1.30 -23.31 24.30
CA GLN A 561 -2.30 -24.16 24.96
C GLN A 561 -3.34 -24.78 24.00
N LEU A 562 -3.51 -24.20 22.81
CA LEU A 562 -4.48 -24.67 21.83
C LEU A 562 -3.84 -25.75 20.95
N LYS A 563 -4.18 -27.02 21.20
CA LYS A 563 -3.62 -28.17 20.48
C LYS A 563 -3.99 -28.14 18.99
N THR A 564 -3.10 -28.68 18.14
CA THR A 564 -3.32 -28.73 16.69
C THR A 564 -4.55 -29.55 16.31
N ASP A 565 -4.75 -30.71 16.94
CA ASP A 565 -5.92 -31.57 16.68
C ASP A 565 -7.24 -30.86 17.00
N PHE A 566 -7.27 -30.09 18.08
CA PHE A 566 -8.43 -29.26 18.45
C PHE A 566 -8.73 -28.20 17.38
N ILE A 567 -7.69 -27.53 16.85
CA ILE A 567 -7.88 -26.58 15.76
C ILE A 567 -8.37 -27.27 14.48
N GLN A 568 -7.93 -28.50 14.21
CA GLN A 568 -8.42 -29.28 13.08
C GLN A 568 -9.89 -29.71 13.26
N GLU A 569 -10.29 -30.09 14.47
CA GLU A 569 -11.70 -30.32 14.84
C GLU A 569 -12.54 -29.06 14.56
N LEU A 570 -12.09 -27.89 15.03
CA LEU A 570 -12.79 -26.63 14.79
C LEU A 570 -12.91 -26.27 13.31
N ARG A 571 -11.83 -26.43 12.52
CA ARG A 571 -11.87 -26.17 11.07
C ARG A 571 -12.88 -27.07 10.36
N THR A 572 -13.02 -28.31 10.82
CA THR A 572 -13.99 -29.28 10.30
C THR A 572 -15.41 -28.91 10.69
N ALA A 573 -15.63 -28.51 11.95
CA ALA A 573 -16.94 -28.10 12.46
C ALA A 573 -17.42 -26.76 11.88
N TYR A 574 -16.49 -25.84 11.60
CA TYR A 574 -16.77 -24.47 11.15
C TYR A 574 -16.01 -24.10 9.88
N PRO A 575 -16.32 -24.72 8.72
CA PRO A 575 -15.54 -24.57 7.48
C PRO A 575 -15.59 -23.17 6.86
N LYS A 576 -16.50 -22.30 7.33
CA LYS A 576 -16.60 -20.90 6.89
C LYS A 576 -15.67 -19.95 7.67
N ILE A 577 -15.10 -20.42 8.78
CA ILE A 577 -14.17 -19.64 9.61
C ILE A 577 -12.75 -19.96 9.16
N SER A 578 -12.03 -18.94 8.69
CA SER A 578 -10.60 -19.05 8.44
C SER A 578 -9.83 -19.00 9.76
N ILE A 579 -9.55 -20.17 10.33
CA ILE A 579 -8.79 -20.31 11.59
C ILE A 579 -7.30 -20.44 11.30
N LYS A 580 -6.49 -19.47 11.75
CA LYS A 580 -5.03 -19.44 11.59
C LYS A 580 -4.31 -19.98 12.82
N LYS A 581 -3.27 -20.77 12.57
CA LYS A 581 -2.40 -21.35 13.59
C LYS A 581 -1.00 -21.53 13.01
N SER A 582 -0.16 -20.49 13.12
CA SER A 582 1.29 -20.63 12.96
C SER A 582 1.94 -21.19 14.23
N PHE A 583 3.12 -21.79 14.05
CA PHE A 583 4.01 -22.28 15.11
C PHE A 583 5.45 -21.92 14.75
N VAL A 584 6.30 -21.78 15.77
CA VAL A 584 7.76 -21.73 15.53
C VAL A 584 8.17 -23.16 15.19
N SER A 585 8.96 -23.34 14.14
CA SER A 585 9.30 -24.63 13.49
C SER A 585 10.07 -25.65 14.35
N ALA A 586 10.03 -25.57 15.67
CA ALA A 586 10.72 -26.49 16.57
C ALA A 586 9.95 -27.79 16.86
N ASP A 587 8.64 -27.84 16.56
CA ASP A 587 7.77 -28.99 16.87
C ASP A 587 7.04 -29.52 15.61
N ALA A 588 7.78 -29.75 14.52
CA ALA A 588 7.27 -30.47 13.34
C ALA A 588 7.59 -31.97 13.43
#